data_AF-A0A496WJ68-F1
#
_entry.id   AF-A0A496WJ68-F1
#
_cell.length_a   1.000
_cell.length_b   1.000
_cell.length_c   1.000
_cell.angle_alpha   90.00
_cell.angle_beta   90.00
_cell.angle_gamma   90.00
#
_symmetry.space_group_name_H-M   'P 1'
#
loop_
_entity.id
_entity.type
_entity.pdbx_description
1 polymer ?
#
loop_
_entity_poly.entity_id
_entity_poly.type
_entity_poly.pdbx_seq_one_letter_code
_entity_poly.pdbx_strand_id
1 'polypeptide(L)' 'MAEYDHELDASGLNCPLPILRAKKALGGMDSGKTLLIISTDPGSVKD' A
#
# COMPACT_ATOMS: atom_id res chain seq x y z
N MET A 1 -9.82 -5.12 16.12
CA MET A 1 -10.02 -5.25 14.66
C MET A 1 -9.31 -4.08 14.04
N ALA A 2 -8.34 -4.30 13.14
CA ALA A 2 -7.62 -3.18 12.54
C ALA A 2 -8.62 -2.40 11.66
N GLU A 3 -8.98 -1.18 12.08
CA GLU A 3 -9.76 -0.27 11.25
C GLU A 3 -8.81 0.31 10.20
N TYR A 4 -8.96 -0.15 8.96
CA TYR A 4 -8.39 0.50 7.80
C TYR A 4 -9.53 1.05 6.96
N ASP A 5 -9.35 2.24 6.40
CA ASP A 5 -10.35 2.89 5.56
C ASP A 5 -10.26 2.44 4.11
N HIS A 6 -9.06 2.04 3.68
CA HIS A 6 -8.78 1.60 2.32
C HIS A 6 -7.87 0.38 2.34
N GLU A 7 -8.06 -0.50 1.35
CA GLU A 7 -7.23 -1.69 1.12
C GLU A 7 -6.65 -1.63 -0.29
N LEU A 8 -5.36 -1.93 -0.41
CA LEU A 8 -4.63 -2.00 -1.66
C LEU A 8 -3.91 -3.33 -1.76
N ASP A 9 -4.38 -4.18 -2.66
CA ASP A 9 -3.66 -5.40 -3.04
C ASP A 9 -2.57 -5.08 -4.09
N ALA A 10 -1.32 -5.21 -3.65
CA ALA A 10 -0.12 -5.14 -4.44
C ALA A 10 0.65 -6.48 -4.45
N SER A 11 -0.02 -7.58 -4.07
CA SER A 11 0.54 -8.92 -4.16
C SER A 11 0.87 -9.30 -5.60
N GLY A 12 1.93 -10.07 -5.80
CA GLY A 12 2.43 -10.45 -7.13
C GLY A 12 3.08 -9.33 -7.94
N LEU A 13 3.16 -8.11 -7.42
CA LEU A 13 3.93 -7.02 -8.02
C LEU A 13 5.35 -7.00 -7.44
N ASN A 14 6.36 -6.82 -8.29
CA ASN A 14 7.75 -6.67 -7.85
C ASN A 14 8.13 -5.20 -7.64
N CYS A 15 9.12 -4.94 -6.79
CA CYS A 15 9.71 -3.61 -6.63
C CYS A 15 10.05 -2.98 -8.00
N PRO A 16 9.69 -1.71 -8.27
CA PRO A 16 9.16 -0.68 -7.35
C PRO A 16 7.63 -0.49 -7.42
N LEU A 17 6.88 -1.44 -7.98
CA LEU A 17 5.46 -1.24 -8.25
C LEU A 17 4.58 -1.13 -7.00
N PRO A 18 4.81 -1.89 -5.90
CA PRO A 18 4.01 -1.74 -4.67
C PRO A 18 4.05 -0.33 -4.10
N ILE A 19 5.25 0.26 -3.96
CA ILE A 19 5.42 1.61 -3.40
C ILE A 19 4.81 2.70 -4.29
N LEU A 20 4.89 2.56 -5.61
CA LEU A 20 4.27 3.51 -6.53
C LEU A 20 2.75 3.47 -6.45
N ARG A 21 2.15 2.28 -6.32
CA ARG A 21 0.70 2.13 -6.13
C ARG A 21 0.26 2.65 -4.78
N ALA A 22 1.01 2.36 -3.72
CA ALA A 22 0.80 2.90 -2.38
C ALA A 22 0.74 4.43 -2.41
N LYS A 23 1.76 5.07 -3.00
CA LYS A 23 1.85 6.53 -3.13
C LYS A 23 0.69 7.12 -3.92
N LYS A 24 0.28 6.46 -5.02
CA LYS A 24 -0.87 6.90 -5.81
C LYS A 24 -2.18 6.81 -5.02
N ALA A 25 -2.38 5.72 -4.26
CA ALA A 25 -3.55 5.55 -3.41
C ALA A 25 -3.58 6.61 -2.30
N LEU A 26 -2.47 6.81 -1.59
CA LEU A 26 -2.34 7.84 -0.55
C LEU A 26 -2.59 9.26 -1.07
N GLY A 27 -2.17 9.57 -2.30
CA GLY A 27 -2.42 10.89 -2.89
C GLY A 27 -3.90 11.22 -3.14
N GLY A 28 -4.77 10.20 -3.16
CA GLY A 28 -6.22 10.37 -3.28
C GLY A 28 -6.97 10.24 -1.95
N MET A 29 -6.27 10.03 -0.84
CA MET A 29 -6.87 9.82 0.47
C MET A 29 -6.90 11.11 1.30
N ASP A 30 -7.97 11.26 2.06
CA ASP A 30 -8.07 12.33 3.05
C ASP A 30 -7.11 12.08 4.23
N SER A 31 -6.64 13.16 4.85
CA SER A 31 -5.77 13.07 6.02
C SER A 31 -6.50 12.39 7.20
N GLY A 32 -5.78 11.51 7.90
CA GLY A 32 -6.33 10.73 9.02
C GLY A 32 -6.92 9.37 8.62
N LYS A 33 -6.98 9.07 7.32
CA LYS A 33 -7.38 7.76 6.80
C LYS A 33 -6.22 6.75 6.85
N THR A 34 -6.54 5.49 7.13
CA THR A 34 -5.56 4.39 7.17
C THR A 34 -5.65 3.52 5.92
N LEU A 35 -4.53 3.30 5.23
CA LEU A 35 -4.42 2.43 4.06
C LEU A 35 -3.74 1.11 4.46
N LEU A 36 -4.45 -0.01 4.31
CA LEU A 36 -3.88 -1.35 4.37
C LEU A 36 -3.29 -1.71 3.01
N ILE A 37 -2.04 -2.16 2.98
CA ILE A 37 -1.38 -2.60 1.75
C ILE A 37 -0.94 -4.05 1.92
N ILE A 38 -1.35 -4.90 0.99
CA ILE A 38 -0.94 -6.30 0.93
C ILE A 38 0.12 -6.41 -0.15
N SER A 39 1.38 -6.67 0.22
CA SER A 39 2.50 -6.86 -0.72
C SER A 39 3.20 -8.18 -0.43
N THR A 40 3.62 -8.87 -1.48
CA THR A 40 4.42 -10.10 -1.40
C THR A 40 5.85 -9.90 -1.90
N ASP A 41 6.22 -8.66 -2.22
CA ASP A 41 7.56 -8.34 -2.71
C ASP A 41 8.58 -8.32 -1.56
N PRO A 42 9.70 -9.05 -1.68
CA PRO A 42 10.74 -9.05 -0.64
C PRO A 42 11.43 -7.69 -0.48
N GLY A 43 11.36 -6.82 -1.49
CA GLY A 43 11.84 -5.43 -1.42
C GLY A 43 11.02 -4.54 -0.49
N SER A 44 9.73 -4.84 -0.33
CA SER A 44 8.78 -4.03 0.45
C SER A 44 9.10 -3.94 1.95
N VAL A 45 9.98 -4.79 2.48
CA VAL A 45 10.44 -4.70 3.89
C VAL A 45 11.45 -3.58 4.09
N LYS A 46 12.18 -3.19 3.03
CA LYS A 46 13.23 -2.16 3.07
C LYS A 46 12.74 -0.79 2.60
N ASP A 47 11.64 -0.74 1.85
CA ASP A 47 11.02 0.47 1.30
C ASP A 47 10.14 1.19 2.34
#